data_AF-A0A353R9E8-F1
#
_entry.id   AF-A0A353R9E8-F1
#
_cell.length_a   1.000
_cell.length_b   1.000
_cell.length_c   1.000
_cell.angle_alpha   90.00
_cell.angle_beta   90.00
_cell.angle_gamma   90.00
#
_symmetry.space_group_name_H-M   'P 1'
#
loop_
_entity.id
_entity.type
_entity.pdbx_description
1 polymer ?
#
loop_
_entity_poly.entity_id
_entity_poly.type
_entity_poly.pdbx_seq_one_letter_code
_entity_poly.pdbx_strand_id
1 'polypeptide(L)'
;MYRKNDHDVYDEYLQRISRRDPEKLLEKGAKVYVPLNYGESRWEIMGCINTRKMLEEDHADFWKLADTEYEAEIILYYVVRYDNDDIHHYYVIETRDGETIYKSDEEDIDGGWRASWDVSREHVEDLLDNMIKDID
;
A
#
# COMPACT_ATOMS: atom_id res chain seq x y z
N MET A 1 23.14 -10.18 9.65
CA MET A 1 22.35 -11.21 8.93
C MET A 1 20.98 -11.18 9.57
N TYR A 2 19.96 -10.70 8.84
CA TYR A 2 18.60 -10.55 9.35
C TYR A 2 17.98 -11.94 9.53
N ARG A 3 17.43 -12.24 10.72
CA ARG A 3 16.83 -13.55 11.04
C ARG A 3 15.32 -13.45 10.90
N LYS A 4 14.81 -13.90 9.74
CA LYS A 4 13.39 -13.92 9.36
C LYS A 4 12.46 -14.45 10.47
N ASN A 5 12.88 -15.49 11.19
CA ASN A 5 12.05 -16.13 12.23
C ASN A 5 11.87 -15.30 13.51
N ASP A 6 12.77 -14.34 13.78
CA ASP A 6 12.72 -13.56 15.02
C ASP A 6 11.80 -12.33 14.89
N HIS A 7 11.40 -11.97 13.67
CA HIS A 7 10.54 -10.82 13.33
C HIS A 7 9.26 -11.19 12.59
N ASP A 8 9.05 -12.48 12.30
CA ASP A 8 7.77 -12.99 11.82
C ASP A 8 6.80 -12.99 13.01
N VAL A 9 6.04 -11.91 13.18
CA VAL A 9 4.98 -11.82 14.19
C VAL A 9 3.84 -12.71 13.74
N TYR A 10 3.96 -14.00 14.03
CA TYR A 10 3.11 -15.08 13.54
C TYR A 10 1.69 -14.99 14.14
N ASP A 11 0.80 -14.22 13.52
CA ASP A 11 -0.63 -14.21 13.84
C ASP A 11 -1.35 -15.30 13.03
N GLU A 12 -1.57 -16.47 13.65
CA GLU A 12 -2.24 -17.61 13.01
C GLU A 12 -3.69 -17.31 12.55
N TYR A 13 -4.37 -16.36 13.20
CA TYR A 13 -5.73 -16.00 12.86
C TYR A 13 -5.75 -15.20 11.55
N LEU A 14 -4.87 -14.22 11.42
CA LEU A 14 -4.74 -13.41 10.21
C LEU A 14 -4.17 -14.23 9.04
N GLN A 15 -3.24 -15.17 9.27
CA GLN A 15 -2.78 -16.09 8.23
C GLN A 15 -3.92 -17.00 7.72
N ARG A 16 -4.83 -17.42 8.60
CA ARG A 16 -6.03 -18.18 8.19
C ARG A 16 -6.99 -17.33 7.39
N ILE A 17 -7.10 -16.04 7.68
CA ILE A 17 -7.90 -15.09 6.89
C ILE A 17 -7.24 -14.90 5.53
N SER A 18 -5.97 -14.48 5.48
CA SER A 18 -5.18 -14.32 4.25
C SER A 18 -5.31 -15.50 3.28
N ARG A 19 -5.28 -16.74 3.78
CA ARG A 19 -5.36 -17.95 2.94
C ARG A 19 -6.76 -18.35 2.48
N ARG A 20 -7.81 -17.87 3.15
CA ARG A 20 -9.19 -18.32 2.88
C ARG A 20 -10.05 -17.23 2.27
N ASP A 21 -9.76 -15.99 2.63
CA ASP A 21 -10.55 -14.80 2.34
C ASP A 21 -9.67 -13.56 2.54
N PRO A 22 -8.69 -13.34 1.64
CA PRO A 22 -7.69 -12.28 1.78
C PRO A 22 -8.30 -10.87 1.79
N GLU A 23 -9.46 -10.67 1.15
CA GLU A 23 -10.20 -9.40 1.13
C GLU A 23 -10.59 -8.93 2.55
N LYS A 24 -10.85 -9.87 3.47
CA LYS A 24 -11.10 -9.55 4.90
C LYS A 24 -9.91 -8.93 5.63
N LEU A 25 -8.71 -8.96 5.08
CA LEU A 25 -7.58 -8.21 5.63
C LEU A 25 -7.76 -6.70 5.40
N LEU A 26 -8.47 -6.30 4.34
CA LEU A 26 -8.75 -4.90 4.04
C LEU A 26 -9.73 -4.30 5.07
N GLU A 27 -10.75 -5.08 5.45
CA GLU A 27 -11.72 -4.74 6.50
C GLU A 27 -11.12 -4.63 7.91
N LYS A 28 -10.05 -5.38 8.16
CA LYS A 28 -9.55 -5.62 9.52
C LYS A 28 -8.15 -5.07 9.70
N GLY A 29 -8.01 -3.79 10.04
CA GLY A 29 -6.93 -3.32 10.93
C GLY A 29 -5.51 -3.78 10.59
N ALA A 30 -5.23 -4.16 9.35
CA ALA A 30 -4.10 -5.01 9.02
C ALA A 30 -2.80 -4.23 9.23
N LYS A 31 -1.74 -4.96 9.57
CA LYS A 31 -0.40 -4.44 9.49
C LYS A 31 0.01 -4.38 8.04
N VAL A 32 0.17 -3.16 7.57
CA VAL A 32 0.50 -2.86 6.19
C VAL A 32 1.96 -2.47 6.10
N TYR A 33 2.69 -3.11 5.17
CA TYR A 33 4.01 -2.63 4.79
C TYR A 33 3.91 -1.88 3.47
N VAL A 34 4.43 -0.66 3.43
CA VAL A 34 4.59 0.11 2.19
C VAL A 34 6.10 0.15 1.88
N PRO A 35 6.56 -0.49 0.79
CA PRO A 35 7.98 -0.55 0.48
C PRO A 35 8.46 0.79 -0.09
N LEU A 36 9.46 1.39 0.56
CA LEU A 36 10.11 2.61 0.10
C LEU A 36 11.01 2.41 -1.13
N ASN A 37 11.42 1.17 -1.40
CA ASN A 37 12.36 0.80 -2.46
C ASN A 37 11.67 0.21 -3.71
N TYR A 38 10.34 0.32 -3.84
CA TYR A 38 9.61 -0.32 -4.93
C TYR A 38 9.63 0.46 -6.26
N GLY A 39 10.63 1.30 -6.49
CA GLY A 39 10.67 2.13 -7.70
C GLY A 39 12.06 2.57 -8.11
N GLU A 40 12.24 2.78 -9.42
CA GLU A 40 13.47 3.32 -10.01
C GLU A 40 13.41 4.85 -10.18
N SER A 41 12.21 5.42 -10.11
CA SER A 41 11.95 6.85 -10.29
C SER A 41 11.73 7.58 -8.95
N ARG A 42 12.05 8.87 -8.93
CA ARG A 42 11.76 9.76 -7.79
C ARG A 42 10.27 9.80 -7.43
N TRP A 43 9.39 9.53 -8.40
CA TRP A 43 7.95 9.67 -8.26
C TRP A 43 7.36 8.47 -7.51
N GLU A 44 7.81 7.27 -7.84
CA GLU A 44 7.47 6.06 -7.08
C GLU A 44 7.90 6.19 -5.62
N ILE A 45 9.14 6.64 -5.39
CA ILE A 45 9.66 6.85 -4.03
C ILE A 45 8.80 7.87 -3.25
N MET A 46 8.43 8.98 -3.87
CA MET A 46 7.59 10.00 -3.23
C MET A 46 6.18 9.47 -2.93
N GLY A 47 5.55 8.73 -3.86
CA GLY A 47 4.25 8.12 -3.61
C GLY A 47 4.29 7.13 -2.44
N CYS A 48 5.34 6.30 -2.34
CA CYS A 48 5.53 5.42 -1.20
C CYS A 48 5.72 6.19 0.12
N ILE A 49 6.52 7.26 0.13
CA ILE A 49 6.72 8.10 1.33
C ILE A 49 5.39 8.73 1.79
N ASN A 50 4.61 9.26 0.84
CA ASN A 50 3.37 9.93 1.16
C ASN A 50 2.31 8.96 1.68
N THR A 51 2.20 7.79 1.05
CA THR A 51 1.33 6.70 1.50
C THR A 51 1.66 6.29 2.94
N ARG A 52 2.95 6.12 3.26
CA ARG A 52 3.39 5.78 4.63
C ARG A 52 2.98 6.84 5.64
N LYS A 53 3.26 8.10 5.35
CA LYS A 53 2.97 9.19 6.27
C LYS A 53 1.46 9.39 6.47
N MET A 54 0.64 9.16 5.45
CA MET A 54 -0.83 9.13 5.59
C MET A 54 -1.32 8.03 6.53
N LEU A 55 -0.78 6.81 6.38
CA LEU A 55 -1.11 5.69 7.27
C LEU A 55 -0.62 5.93 8.71
N GLU A 56 0.45 6.69 8.90
CA GLU A 56 0.98 7.02 10.22
C GLU A 56 0.23 8.17 10.91
N GLU A 57 -0.16 9.21 10.17
CA GLU A 57 -0.73 10.45 10.72
C GLU A 57 -2.26 10.49 10.69
N ASP A 58 -2.88 10.12 9.56
CA ASP A 58 -4.32 10.36 9.30
C ASP A 58 -5.16 9.07 9.42
N HIS A 59 -4.59 7.90 9.15
CA HIS A 59 -5.30 6.61 9.11
C HIS A 59 -4.69 5.51 10.00
N ALA A 60 -4.00 5.88 11.08
CA ALA A 60 -3.32 4.93 11.97
C ALA A 60 -4.28 3.92 12.65
N ASP A 61 -5.56 4.27 12.78
CA ASP A 61 -6.60 3.40 13.31
C ASP A 61 -7.17 2.44 12.25
N PHE A 62 -7.01 2.77 10.96
CA PHE A 62 -7.49 1.94 9.85
C PHE A 62 -6.55 0.78 9.59
N TRP A 63 -5.27 1.04 9.34
CA TRP A 63 -4.22 0.03 9.21
C TRP A 63 -2.99 0.44 10.00
N LYS A 64 -2.33 -0.54 10.61
CA LYS A 64 -1.13 -0.30 11.40
C LYS A 64 0.10 -0.38 10.49
N LEU A 65 0.85 0.70 10.35
CA LEU A 65 2.06 0.67 9.53
C LEU A 65 3.11 -0.29 10.15
N ALA A 66 3.62 -1.20 9.33
CA ALA A 66 4.73 -2.09 9.67
C ALA A 66 6.08 -1.47 9.26
N ASP A 67 7.11 -1.73 10.07
CA ASP A 67 8.46 -1.27 9.79
C ASP A 67 9.15 -2.15 8.74
N THR A 68 8.76 -3.42 8.65
CA THR A 68 9.33 -4.39 7.70
C THR A 68 8.25 -5.25 7.03
N GLU A 69 8.55 -5.76 5.84
CA GLU A 69 7.69 -6.71 5.11
C GLU A 69 7.36 -7.98 5.93
N TYR A 70 8.23 -8.35 6.88
CA TYR A 70 8.08 -9.55 7.70
C TYR A 70 7.02 -9.40 8.77
N GLU A 71 6.82 -8.17 9.23
CA GLU A 71 5.84 -7.82 10.27
C GLU A 71 4.47 -7.52 9.69
N ALA A 72 4.36 -7.42 8.36
CA ALA A 72 3.14 -7.08 7.68
C ALA A 72 2.31 -8.31 7.30
N GLU A 73 1.00 -8.10 7.29
CA GLU A 73 0.02 -9.06 6.80
C GLU A 73 -0.33 -8.78 5.32
N ILE A 74 -0.29 -7.51 4.92
CA ILE A 74 -0.44 -7.07 3.52
C ILE A 74 0.69 -6.13 3.13
N ILE A 75 1.03 -6.13 1.85
CA ILE A 75 1.95 -5.18 1.25
C ILE A 75 1.14 -4.26 0.34
N LEU A 76 1.24 -2.95 0.58
CA LEU A 76 0.63 -1.91 -0.24
C LEU A 76 1.72 -1.30 -1.13
N TYR A 77 1.61 -1.55 -2.42
CA TYR A 77 2.48 -1.03 -3.45
C TYR A 77 1.85 0.21 -4.09
N TYR A 78 2.64 1.28 -4.19
CA TYR A 78 2.37 2.36 -5.12
C TYR A 78 3.15 2.08 -6.40
N VAL A 79 2.46 1.96 -7.52
CA VAL A 79 3.05 1.60 -8.80
C VAL A 79 2.90 2.77 -9.77
N VAL A 80 3.98 3.10 -10.47
CA VAL A 80 3.97 4.06 -11.58
C VAL A 80 4.35 3.33 -12.86
N ARG A 81 3.57 3.51 -13.92
CA ARG A 81 3.82 2.93 -15.23
C ARG A 81 4.00 4.05 -16.26
N TYR A 82 5.06 3.93 -17.04
CA TYR A 82 5.32 4.84 -18.16
C TYR A 82 4.80 4.21 -19.45
N ASP A 83 3.86 4.87 -20.13
CA ASP A 83 3.37 4.46 -21.46
C ASP A 83 3.57 5.61 -22.46
N ASN A 84 4.67 5.55 -23.21
CA ASN A 84 5.13 6.62 -24.11
C ASN A 84 5.32 7.97 -23.39
N ASP A 85 4.43 8.93 -23.61
CA ASP A 85 4.43 10.26 -23.03
C ASP A 85 3.51 10.37 -21.80
N ASP A 86 2.72 9.33 -21.52
CA ASP A 86 1.78 9.28 -20.41
C ASP A 86 2.40 8.54 -19.21
N ILE A 87 2.11 9.05 -18.01
CA ILE A 87 2.54 8.45 -16.75
C ILE A 87 1.26 8.02 -16.05
N HIS A 88 1.11 6.74 -15.78
CA HIS A 88 -0.01 6.21 -15.02
C HIS A 88 0.44 5.82 -13.62
N HIS A 89 -0.45 5.90 -12.65
CA HIS A 89 -0.21 5.33 -11.34
C HIS A 89 -1.43 4.59 -10.81
N TYR A 90 -1.16 3.63 -9.94
CA TYR A 90 -2.18 2.82 -9.29
C TYR A 90 -1.59 2.18 -8.04
N TYR A 91 -2.47 1.64 -7.20
CA TYR A 91 -2.08 0.88 -6.03
C TYR A 91 -2.38 -0.60 -6.24
N VAL A 92 -1.51 -1.42 -5.66
CA VAL A 92 -1.70 -2.87 -5.59
C VAL A 92 -1.57 -3.28 -4.14
N ILE A 93 -2.50 -4.09 -3.67
CA ILE A 93 -2.37 -4.74 -2.37
C ILE A 93 -2.19 -6.22 -2.60
N GLU A 94 -1.13 -6.74 -2.02
CA GLU A 94 -0.81 -8.15 -2.06
C GLU A 94 -0.77 -8.72 -0.65
N THR A 95 -1.09 -10.00 -0.52
CA THR A 95 -0.66 -10.75 0.65
C THR A 95 0.88 -10.77 0.69
N ARG A 96 1.44 -10.98 1.87
CA ARG A 96 2.90 -11.18 2.01
C ARG A 96 3.47 -12.29 1.12
N ASP A 97 2.66 -13.27 0.75
CA ASP A 97 3.06 -14.39 -0.10
C ASP A 97 2.99 -14.06 -1.62
N GLY A 98 2.59 -12.82 -1.98
CA GLY A 98 2.57 -12.30 -3.36
C GLY A 98 1.26 -12.52 -4.11
N GLU A 99 0.17 -12.82 -3.40
CA GLU A 99 -1.16 -12.93 -4.00
C GLU A 99 -1.82 -11.55 -4.03
N THR A 100 -2.15 -11.05 -5.22
CA THR A 100 -2.87 -9.77 -5.38
C THR A 100 -4.30 -9.90 -4.87
N ILE A 101 -4.64 -9.07 -3.89
CA ILE A 101 -5.97 -8.97 -3.26
C ILE A 101 -6.79 -7.87 -3.93
N TYR A 102 -6.13 -6.75 -4.23
CA TYR A 102 -6.77 -5.56 -4.78
C TYR A 102 -5.82 -4.82 -5.71
N LYS A 103 -6.39 -4.24 -6.76
CA LYS A 103 -5.72 -3.31 -7.65
C LYS A 103 -6.68 -2.15 -7.91
N SER A 104 -6.23 -0.92 -7.64
CA SER A 104 -7.02 0.27 -7.96
C SER A 104 -7.11 0.49 -9.47
N ASP A 105 -8.02 1.36 -9.88
CA ASP A 105 -8.01 1.90 -11.24
C ASP A 105 -6.68 2.61 -11.54
N GLU A 106 -6.32 2.63 -12.82
CA GLU A 106 -5.13 3.32 -13.32
C GLU A 106 -5.47 4.79 -13.59
N GLU A 107 -4.74 5.69 -12.93
CA GLU A 107 -4.95 7.13 -13.02
C GLU A 107 -3.78 7.80 -13.76
N ASP A 108 -4.09 8.85 -14.52
CA ASP A 108 -3.09 9.61 -15.27
C ASP A 108 -2.42 10.65 -14.38
N ILE A 109 -1.11 10.55 -14.23
CA ILE A 109 -0.27 11.63 -13.71
C ILE A 109 -0.02 12.61 -14.85
N ASP A 110 -0.73 13.74 -14.84
CA ASP A 110 -0.42 14.84 -15.73
C ASP A 110 1.04 15.26 -15.52
N GLY A 111 1.81 15.46 -16.59
CA GLY A 111 3.26 15.71 -16.58
C GLY A 111 3.71 16.96 -15.79
N GLY A 112 2.74 17.69 -15.24
CA GLY A 112 2.90 18.76 -14.27
C GLY A 112 2.74 18.37 -12.79
N TRP A 113 2.60 17.08 -12.41
CA TRP A 113 2.54 16.66 -11.00
C TRP A 113 3.75 17.21 -10.25
N ARG A 114 3.48 18.23 -9.44
CA ARG A 114 4.45 18.77 -8.51
C ARG A 114 4.22 17.97 -7.25
N ALA A 115 5.23 17.22 -6.81
CA ALA A 115 5.25 16.50 -5.52
C ALA A 115 5.19 17.48 -4.34
N SER A 116 4.13 18.28 -4.27
CA SER A 116 3.68 18.84 -3.01
C SER A 116 3.00 17.73 -2.23
N TRP A 117 3.23 17.79 -0.93
CA TRP A 117 2.60 16.93 0.05
C TRP A 117 1.08 16.89 -0.13
N ASP A 118 0.46 18.06 -0.28
CA ASP A 118 -1.00 18.19 -0.31
C ASP A 118 -1.65 17.47 -1.50
N VAL A 119 -1.07 17.57 -2.70
CA VAL A 119 -1.59 16.89 -3.90
C VAL A 119 -1.42 15.37 -3.79
N SER A 120 -0.31 14.94 -3.19
CA SER A 120 -0.07 13.51 -2.99
C SER A 120 -0.98 12.92 -1.91
N ARG A 121 -1.30 13.72 -0.88
CA ARG A 121 -2.23 13.37 0.19
C ARG A 121 -3.64 13.16 -0.35
N GLU A 122 -4.15 14.12 -1.12
CA GLU A 122 -5.51 14.06 -1.69
C GLU A 122 -5.75 12.77 -2.48
N HIS A 123 -4.80 12.34 -3.32
CA HIS A 123 -4.92 11.07 -4.07
C HIS A 123 -4.85 9.83 -3.18
N VAL A 124 -4.04 9.85 -2.11
CA VAL A 124 -4.01 8.73 -1.14
C VAL A 124 -5.32 8.68 -0.37
N GLU A 125 -5.89 9.82 0.01
CA GLU A 125 -7.19 9.91 0.67
C GLU A 125 -8.30 9.38 -0.23
N ASP A 126 -8.36 9.80 -1.49
CA ASP A 126 -9.33 9.30 -2.47
C ASP A 126 -9.21 7.79 -2.68
N LEU A 127 -7.99 7.25 -2.76
CA LEU A 127 -7.76 5.81 -2.80
C LEU A 127 -8.32 5.12 -1.57
N LEU A 128 -7.90 5.55 -0.37
CA LEU A 128 -8.30 4.91 0.88
C LEU A 128 -9.83 4.98 1.05
N ASP A 129 -10.45 6.09 0.67
CA ASP A 129 -11.90 6.26 0.68
C ASP A 129 -12.61 5.34 -0.32
N ASN A 130 -12.10 5.19 -1.53
CA ASN A 130 -12.67 4.29 -2.54
C ASN A 130 -12.53 2.84 -2.09
N MET A 131 -11.37 2.47 -1.56
CA MET A 131 -11.13 1.18 -0.95
C MET A 131 -12.09 0.88 0.21
N ILE A 132 -12.36 1.86 1.08
CA ILE A 132 -13.32 1.71 2.19
C ILE A 132 -14.75 1.55 1.67
N LYS A 133 -15.12 2.27 0.59
CA LYS A 133 -16.47 2.21 -0.01
C LYS A 133 -16.74 0.93 -0.80
N ASP A 134 -15.72 0.34 -1.42
CA ASP A 134 -15.84 -0.91 -2.17
C ASP A 134 -15.97 -2.16 -1.27
N ILE A 135 -15.77 -1.99 0.05
CA ILE A 135 -15.85 -3.04 1.07
C ILE A 135 -17.27 -3.18 1.67
N ASP A 136 -18.22 -2.27 1.37
CA ASP A 136 -19.60 -2.25 1.91
C ASP A 136 -20.63 -3.06 1.07
#